data_AF-A0A949HWG4-F1
#
_entry.id   AF-A0A949HWG4-F1
#
_cell.length_a   1.000
_cell.length_b   1.000
_cell.length_c   1.000
_cell.angle_alpha   90.00
_cell.angle_beta   90.00
_cell.angle_gamma   90.00
#
_symmetry.space_group_name_H-M   'P 1'
#
loop_
_entity.id
_entity.type
_entity.pdbx_description
1 polymer ?
#
loop_
_entity_poly.entity_id
_entity_poly.type
_entity_poly.pdbx_seq_one_letter_code
_entity_poly.pdbx_strand_id
1 'polypeptide(L)'
;MQPPNYFNEIQRRASARWDQLECDPELAGPWHQLFGQVTQSPRYVVSELLQNADDAGAKSASVRIEDNTFIFEHDGDDFDAEQFASLCRFGFSNKRTLHTIGFRGVGFKSTFSLGNAVEVQTPRLAVCFKKKRFTDPIWLSEAKPTRGTTIIRVRITDKNRASALRKNFQEWTKSPASLLFFNNLKELSIEEQVITRQPLGKGPAADSSWVKLIGADAQKVLVVHSEALPFPDEASEEIYAERGVSAEDLQLPPCRV
;
A
#
# COMPACT_ATOMS: atom_id res chain seq x y z
N MET A 1 14.92 -5.89 19.41
CA MET A 1 15.64 -6.05 18.13
C MET A 1 16.64 -4.91 17.96
N GLN A 2 17.79 -5.09 17.30
CA GLN A 2 18.69 -3.97 16.98
C GLN A 2 18.30 -3.31 15.65
N PRO A 3 18.42 -1.98 15.51
CA PRO A 3 18.08 -1.29 14.27
C PRO A 3 19.02 -1.70 13.12
N PRO A 4 18.51 -1.84 11.88
CA PRO A 4 19.34 -2.02 10.69
C PRO A 4 20.36 -0.88 10.53
N ASN A 5 21.49 -1.16 9.88
CA ASN A 5 22.57 -0.18 9.68
C ASN A 5 22.14 1.11 8.96
N TYR A 6 21.10 1.04 8.11
CA TYR A 6 20.53 2.20 7.41
C TYR A 6 19.55 3.03 8.25
N PHE A 7 19.04 2.50 9.37
CA PHE A 7 17.95 3.13 10.13
C PHE A 7 18.33 4.51 10.67
N ASN A 8 19.45 4.60 11.39
CA ASN A 8 19.88 5.84 12.05
C ASN A 8 20.11 6.97 11.04
N GLU A 9 20.66 6.66 9.86
CA GLU A 9 20.90 7.66 8.82
C GLU A 9 19.60 8.19 8.23
N ILE A 10 18.63 7.30 7.97
CA ILE A 10 17.32 7.67 7.44
C ILE A 10 16.52 8.47 8.47
N GLN A 11 16.53 8.03 9.73
CA GLN A 11 15.88 8.75 10.83
C GLN A 11 16.45 10.15 10.96
N ARG A 12 17.78 10.31 11.06
CA ARG A 12 18.44 11.62 11.19
C ARG A 12 18.03 12.59 10.08
N ARG A 13 17.98 12.11 8.83
CA ARG A 13 17.54 12.93 7.67
C ARG A 13 16.07 13.31 7.78
N ALA A 14 15.20 12.37 8.18
CA ALA A 14 13.78 12.63 8.35
C ALA A 14 13.53 13.65 9.47
N SER A 15 14.16 13.48 10.64
CA SER A 15 14.02 14.40 11.77
C SER A 15 14.52 15.80 11.42
N ALA A 16 15.70 15.92 10.80
CA ALA A 16 16.22 17.22 10.36
C ALA A 16 15.30 17.93 9.36
N ARG A 17 14.61 17.17 8.49
CA ARG A 17 13.63 17.74 7.56
C ARG A 17 12.37 18.24 8.28
N TRP A 18 11.91 17.52 9.31
CA TRP A 18 10.82 18.00 10.16
C TRP A 18 11.20 19.27 10.90
N ASP A 19 12.40 19.33 11.47
CA ASP A 19 12.86 20.51 12.19
C ASP A 19 12.91 21.74 11.26
N GLN A 20 13.34 21.59 10.00
CA GLN A 20 13.27 22.65 8.99
C GLN A 20 11.84 23.12 8.71
N LEU A 21 10.90 22.19 8.55
CA LEU A 21 9.50 22.51 8.26
C LEU A 21 8.81 23.18 9.44
N GLU A 22 9.10 22.75 10.66
CA GLU A 22 8.52 23.34 11.87
C GLU A 22 9.07 24.74 12.16
N CYS A 23 10.30 25.03 11.73
CA CYS A 23 10.89 26.38 11.81
C CYS A 23 10.38 27.35 10.73
N ASP A 24 9.74 26.87 9.66
CA ASP A 24 9.25 27.69 8.54
C ASP A 24 7.75 27.43 8.27
N PRO A 25 6.85 28.23 8.85
CA PRO A 25 5.41 28.08 8.67
C PRO A 25 4.92 28.23 7.23
N GLU A 26 5.61 29.02 6.40
CA GLU A 26 5.26 29.20 4.98
C GLU A 26 5.54 27.92 4.19
N LEU A 27 6.65 27.24 4.50
CA LEU A 27 6.92 25.91 3.94
C LEU A 27 5.96 24.85 4.50
N ALA A 28 5.59 24.92 5.78
CA ALA A 28 4.75 23.90 6.44
C ALA A 28 3.29 23.90 5.94
N GLY A 29 2.73 25.06 5.61
CA GLY A 29 1.32 25.22 5.24
C GLY A 29 0.86 24.31 4.09
N PRO A 30 1.50 24.36 2.91
CA PRO A 30 1.17 23.50 1.77
C PRO A 30 1.25 22.01 2.09
N TRP A 31 2.22 21.58 2.92
CA TRP A 31 2.37 20.18 3.31
C TRP A 31 1.24 19.71 4.22
N HIS A 32 0.81 20.53 5.18
CA HIS A 32 -0.33 20.21 6.03
C HIS A 32 -1.62 20.11 5.21
N GLN A 33 -1.80 20.97 4.21
CA GLN A 33 -2.97 20.92 3.32
C GLN A 33 -3.00 19.65 2.47
N LEU A 34 -1.87 19.30 1.83
CA LEU A 34 -1.72 18.06 1.05
C LEU A 34 -1.91 16.80 1.90
N PHE A 35 -1.29 16.75 3.08
CA PHE A 35 -1.46 15.64 4.00
C PHE A 35 -2.90 15.56 4.54
N GLY A 36 -3.52 16.71 4.77
CA GLY A 36 -4.93 16.83 5.10
C GLY A 36 -5.80 16.11 4.08
N GLN A 37 -5.65 16.39 2.79
CA GLN A 37 -6.43 15.78 1.71
C GLN A 37 -6.24 14.26 1.60
N VAL A 38 -5.00 13.78 1.69
CA VAL A 38 -4.66 12.34 1.58
C VAL A 38 -5.17 11.51 2.77
N THR A 39 -5.31 12.11 3.96
CA THR A 39 -5.67 11.39 5.19
C THR A 39 -7.15 11.42 5.55
N GLN A 40 -8.04 11.85 4.64
CA GLN A 40 -9.47 12.04 4.96
C GLN A 40 -10.29 10.76 5.04
N SER A 41 -10.00 9.74 4.22
CA SER A 41 -10.93 8.62 4.04
C SER A 41 -10.35 7.26 4.47
N PRO A 42 -10.90 6.65 5.53
CA PRO A 42 -10.62 5.26 5.90
C PRO A 42 -10.92 4.23 4.80
N ARG A 43 -11.73 4.59 3.79
CA ARG A 43 -12.19 3.69 2.72
C ARG A 43 -11.04 3.12 1.89
N TYR A 44 -9.99 3.91 1.66
CA TYR A 44 -8.89 3.51 0.79
C TYR A 44 -7.77 2.75 1.51
N VAL A 45 -7.80 2.69 2.85
CA VAL A 45 -6.69 2.10 3.62
C VAL A 45 -6.45 0.64 3.22
N VAL A 46 -7.51 -0.15 3.08
CA VAL A 46 -7.39 -1.57 2.74
C VAL A 46 -6.84 -1.76 1.32
N SER A 47 -7.37 -1.05 0.32
CA SER A 47 -6.91 -1.17 -1.07
C SER A 47 -5.45 -0.76 -1.24
N GLU A 48 -5.04 0.33 -0.59
CA GLU A 48 -3.66 0.83 -0.65
C GLU A 48 -2.67 -0.13 0.01
N LEU A 49 -3.03 -0.71 1.16
CA LEU A 49 -2.18 -1.69 1.83
C LEU A 49 -2.09 -3.01 1.06
N LEU A 50 -3.19 -3.46 0.42
CA LEU A 50 -3.16 -4.63 -0.46
C LEU A 50 -2.28 -4.41 -1.70
N GLN A 51 -2.32 -3.23 -2.30
CA GLN A 51 -1.41 -2.89 -3.41
C GLN A 51 0.05 -2.92 -2.96
N ASN A 52 0.37 -2.33 -1.80
CA ASN A 52 1.73 -2.39 -1.26
C ASN A 52 2.20 -3.83 -0.99
N ALA A 53 1.30 -4.71 -0.52
CA ALA A 53 1.60 -6.12 -0.33
C ALA A 53 1.86 -6.83 -1.67
N ASP A 54 1.03 -6.57 -2.69
CA ASP A 54 1.18 -7.15 -4.03
C ASP A 54 2.49 -6.71 -4.71
N ASP A 55 2.84 -5.42 -4.57
CA ASP A 55 4.11 -4.84 -5.03
C ASP A 55 5.32 -5.44 -4.33
N ALA A 56 5.17 -5.82 -3.06
CA ALA A 56 6.18 -6.55 -2.30
C ALA A 56 6.17 -8.06 -2.60
N GLY A 57 5.41 -8.51 -3.59
CA GLY A 57 5.39 -9.91 -4.03
C GLY A 57 4.57 -10.86 -3.15
N ALA A 58 3.80 -10.35 -2.19
CA ALA A 58 3.01 -11.14 -1.24
C ALA A 58 2.06 -12.11 -1.95
N LYS A 59 1.91 -13.31 -1.40
CA LYS A 59 0.94 -14.32 -1.85
C LYS A 59 -0.29 -14.33 -0.96
N SER A 60 -0.14 -13.98 0.31
CA SER A 60 -1.21 -13.91 1.29
C SER A 60 -1.18 -12.58 2.03
N ALA A 61 -2.36 -11.99 2.22
CA ALA A 61 -2.56 -10.84 3.08
C ALA A 61 -3.74 -11.07 4.03
N SER A 62 -3.70 -10.45 5.20
CA SER A 62 -4.78 -10.47 6.18
C SER A 62 -5.07 -9.08 6.72
N VAL A 63 -6.34 -8.80 7.00
CA VAL A 63 -6.80 -7.56 7.61
C VAL A 63 -7.86 -7.88 8.66
N ARG A 64 -7.72 -7.31 9.86
CA ARG A 64 -8.63 -7.53 10.99
C ARG A 64 -8.67 -6.35 11.94
N ILE A 65 -9.68 -6.29 12.80
CA ILE A 65 -9.75 -5.33 13.90
C ILE A 65 -9.84 -6.08 15.23
N GLU A 66 -8.80 -5.99 16.04
CA GLU A 66 -8.70 -6.62 17.36
C GLU A 66 -8.55 -5.56 18.45
N ASP A 67 -9.41 -5.57 19.46
CA ASP A 67 -9.42 -4.61 20.57
C ASP A 67 -9.45 -3.12 20.15
N ASN A 68 -10.05 -2.75 19.02
CA ASN A 68 -9.95 -1.43 18.33
C ASN A 68 -8.54 -1.07 17.80
N THR A 69 -7.75 -2.07 17.47
CA THR A 69 -6.52 -1.93 16.71
C THR A 69 -6.76 -2.52 15.33
N PHE A 70 -6.61 -1.70 14.29
CA PHE A 70 -6.53 -2.18 12.92
C PHE A 70 -5.19 -2.90 12.74
N ILE A 71 -5.23 -4.12 12.21
CA ILE A 71 -4.05 -4.94 11.95
C ILE A 71 -4.11 -5.40 10.50
N PHE A 72 -3.07 -5.07 9.74
CA PHE A 72 -2.83 -5.57 8.40
C PHE A 72 -1.53 -6.36 8.39
N GLU A 73 -1.51 -7.53 7.76
CA GLU A 73 -0.34 -8.41 7.71
C GLU A 73 -0.21 -9.05 6.33
N HIS A 74 1.01 -9.16 5.81
CA HIS A 74 1.27 -9.86 4.54
C HIS A 74 2.63 -10.57 4.55
N ASP A 75 2.79 -11.55 3.65
CA ASP A 75 3.99 -12.40 3.50
C ASP A 75 4.93 -11.95 2.37
N GLY A 76 4.87 -10.66 2.02
CA GLY A 76 5.74 -10.07 1.00
C GLY A 76 7.16 -9.84 1.50
N ASP A 77 8.03 -9.40 0.60
CA ASP A 77 9.43 -9.10 0.88
C ASP A 77 9.59 -8.02 1.97
N ASP A 78 10.68 -8.14 2.74
CA ASP A 78 11.07 -7.17 3.77
C ASP A 78 11.57 -5.86 3.15
N PHE A 79 11.57 -4.78 3.93
CA PHE A 79 12.08 -3.48 3.47
C PHE A 79 13.59 -3.51 3.27
N ASP A 80 14.04 -3.12 2.09
CA ASP A 80 15.40 -2.66 1.87
C ASP A 80 15.59 -1.19 2.34
N ALA A 81 16.83 -0.72 2.30
CA ALA A 81 17.17 0.65 2.70
C ALA A 81 16.49 1.72 1.83
N GLU A 82 16.28 1.47 0.54
CA GLU A 82 15.66 2.41 -0.39
C GLU A 82 14.15 2.51 -0.15
N GLN A 83 13.48 1.35 0.02
CA GLN A 83 12.07 1.25 0.33
C GLN A 83 11.76 1.90 1.68
N PHE A 84 12.57 1.64 2.71
CA PHE A 84 12.40 2.30 4.02
C PHE A 84 12.67 3.80 3.94
N ALA A 85 13.70 4.24 3.20
CA ALA A 85 13.95 5.66 2.98
C ALA A 85 12.80 6.33 2.24
N SER A 86 12.18 5.65 1.27
CA SER A 86 11.01 6.15 0.55
C SER A 86 9.79 6.31 1.45
N LEU A 87 9.60 5.43 2.43
CA LEU A 87 8.56 5.54 3.46
C LEU A 87 8.75 6.79 4.33
N CYS A 88 10.01 7.15 4.62
CA CYS A 88 10.40 8.29 5.46
C CYS A 88 10.55 9.62 4.69
N ARG A 89 10.07 9.72 3.44
CA ARG A 89 10.11 10.96 2.64
C ARG A 89 8.75 11.66 2.62
N PHE A 90 8.78 12.99 2.77
CA PHE A 90 7.70 13.86 2.28
C PHE A 90 7.63 13.66 0.76
N GLY A 91 6.43 13.52 0.17
CA GLY A 91 6.29 13.11 -1.26
C GLY A 91 7.21 13.94 -2.17
N PHE A 92 7.83 13.45 -3.24
CA PHE A 92 7.59 12.29 -4.10
C PHE A 92 8.76 11.29 -3.98
N SER A 93 8.50 10.00 -4.20
CA SER A 93 9.60 9.09 -4.52
C SER A 93 10.24 9.58 -5.83
N ASN A 94 11.57 9.67 -5.91
CA ASN A 94 12.31 10.05 -7.13
C ASN A 94 12.19 9.02 -8.27
N LYS A 95 11.27 8.06 -8.18
CA LYS A 95 11.06 7.06 -9.23
C LYS A 95 10.13 7.65 -10.29
N ARG A 96 10.67 8.59 -11.08
CA ARG A 96 10.15 9.00 -12.40
C ARG A 96 10.12 7.84 -13.42
N THR A 97 10.62 6.66 -13.04
CA THR A 97 10.96 5.54 -13.94
C THR A 97 10.27 4.20 -13.62
N LEU A 98 9.15 4.16 -12.90
CA LEU A 98 8.43 2.90 -12.66
C LEU A 98 6.97 2.95 -13.13
N HIS A 99 6.61 1.96 -13.96
CA HIS A 99 5.29 1.71 -14.53
C HIS A 99 4.24 1.20 -13.52
N THR A 100 4.51 1.31 -12.22
CA THR A 100 3.55 0.93 -11.17
C THR A 100 2.55 2.06 -10.95
N ILE A 101 1.27 1.74 -11.14
CA ILE A 101 0.13 2.62 -10.87
C ILE A 101 -0.04 2.66 -9.34
N GLY A 102 0.76 3.51 -8.70
CA GLY A 102 0.73 3.71 -7.26
C GLY A 102 1.77 4.76 -6.88
N PHE A 103 1.31 5.94 -6.44
CA PHE A 103 2.19 6.97 -5.89
C PHE A 103 2.87 6.39 -4.62
N ARG A 104 4.08 5.85 -4.77
CA ARG A 104 4.86 5.30 -3.65
C ARG A 104 4.92 6.31 -2.50
N GLY A 105 4.34 5.93 -1.37
CA GLY A 105 4.33 6.70 -0.12
C GLY A 105 3.07 7.55 0.14
N VAL A 106 2.06 7.55 -0.73
CA VAL A 106 0.75 8.18 -0.45
C VAL A 106 -0.21 7.18 0.20
N GLY A 107 -0.20 5.93 -0.27
CA GLY A 107 -1.05 4.85 0.25
C GLY A 107 -0.83 4.53 1.73
N PHE A 108 0.43 4.46 2.17
CA PHE A 108 0.74 4.28 3.60
C PHE A 108 0.20 5.44 4.45
N LYS A 109 0.21 6.68 3.94
CA LYS A 109 -0.25 7.85 4.71
C LYS A 109 -1.75 7.79 4.99
N SER A 110 -2.53 7.11 4.16
CA SER A 110 -3.96 6.88 4.39
C SER A 110 -4.23 6.19 5.74
N THR A 111 -3.28 5.41 6.26
CA THR A 111 -3.40 4.73 7.57
C THR A 111 -3.56 5.72 8.74
N PHE A 112 -3.04 6.96 8.62
CA PHE A 112 -3.25 8.04 9.60
C PHE A 112 -4.67 8.63 9.58
N SER A 113 -5.52 8.19 8.65
CA SER A 113 -6.97 8.44 8.73
C SER A 113 -7.62 7.64 9.87
N LEU A 114 -7.01 6.54 10.30
CA LEU A 114 -7.54 5.65 11.35
C LEU A 114 -7.10 6.06 12.76
N GLY A 115 -5.87 6.57 12.89
CA GLY A 115 -5.21 6.76 14.18
C GLY A 115 -4.10 7.81 14.17
N ASN A 116 -3.60 8.14 15.35
CA ASN A 116 -2.51 9.09 15.54
C ASN A 116 -1.10 8.47 15.46
N ALA A 117 -1.01 7.15 15.42
CA ALA A 117 0.24 6.43 15.36
C ALA A 117 0.08 5.17 14.52
N VAL A 118 1.07 4.88 13.68
CA VAL A 118 1.13 3.71 12.81
C VAL A 118 2.40 2.96 13.15
N GLU A 119 2.29 1.70 13.53
CA GLU A 119 3.41 0.82 13.78
C GLU A 119 3.63 -0.08 12.56
N VAL A 120 4.88 -0.24 12.16
CA VAL A 120 5.31 -1.14 11.09
C VAL A 120 6.36 -2.07 11.67
N GLN A 121 6.11 -3.37 11.57
CA GLN A 121 7.01 -4.41 12.04
C GLN A 121 7.26 -5.43 10.93
N THR A 122 8.51 -5.78 10.73
CA THR A 122 8.96 -6.79 9.77
C THR A 122 10.03 -7.67 10.44
N PRO A 123 10.62 -8.66 9.73
CA PRO A 123 11.68 -9.48 10.31
C PRO A 123 12.90 -8.67 10.75
N ARG A 124 13.17 -7.51 10.12
CA ARG A 124 14.37 -6.69 10.40
C ARG A 124 14.08 -5.28 10.91
N LEU A 125 12.84 -4.81 10.83
CA LEU A 125 12.46 -3.44 11.16
C LEU A 125 11.32 -3.42 12.18
N ALA A 126 11.39 -2.54 13.17
CA ALA A 126 10.25 -2.26 14.05
C ALA A 126 10.20 -0.76 14.38
N VAL A 127 9.26 -0.06 13.76
CA VAL A 127 9.15 1.40 13.84
C VAL A 127 7.72 1.87 14.10
N CYS A 128 7.60 3.03 14.72
CA CYS A 128 6.36 3.76 14.88
C CYS A 128 6.48 5.14 14.23
N PHE A 129 5.47 5.53 13.47
CA PHE A 129 5.32 6.87 12.94
C PHE A 129 4.17 7.57 13.66
N LYS A 130 4.35 8.83 14.04
CA LYS A 130 3.29 9.65 14.65
C LYS A 130 2.66 10.54 13.60
N LYS A 131 1.35 10.76 13.65
CA LYS A 131 0.63 11.61 12.68
C LYS A 131 1.22 13.02 12.55
N LYS A 132 1.71 13.58 13.67
CA LYS A 132 2.38 14.89 13.69
C LYS A 132 3.69 14.91 12.89
N ARG A 133 4.47 13.83 12.96
CA ARG A 133 5.72 13.65 12.21
C ARG A 133 5.67 12.33 11.42
N PHE A 134 4.79 12.27 10.42
CA PHE A 134 4.36 11.01 9.78
C PHE A 134 5.41 10.30 8.92
N THR A 135 6.56 10.95 8.70
CA THR A 135 7.73 10.41 8.00
C THR A 135 8.95 10.24 8.91
N ASP A 136 8.85 10.63 10.18
CA ASP A 136 9.93 10.50 11.18
C ASP A 136 9.77 9.18 11.94
N PRO A 137 10.61 8.17 11.66
CA PRO A 137 10.46 6.85 12.27
C PRO A 137 11.01 6.83 13.71
N ILE A 138 10.23 6.29 14.63
CA ILE A 138 10.65 6.03 16.01
C ILE A 138 10.94 4.54 16.15
N TRP A 139 12.14 4.16 16.58
CA TRP A 139 12.49 2.75 16.80
C TRP A 139 11.71 2.14 17.97
N LEU A 140 11.24 0.91 17.81
CA LEU A 140 10.56 0.14 18.86
C LEU A 140 11.51 -0.91 19.44
N SER A 141 12.22 -0.58 20.53
CA SER A 141 13.26 -1.44 21.14
C SER A 141 12.73 -2.81 21.60
N GLU A 142 11.55 -2.79 22.21
CA GLU A 142 10.89 -3.96 22.81
C GLU A 142 10.20 -4.87 21.78
N ALA A 143 10.14 -4.45 20.51
CA ALA A 143 9.52 -5.25 19.47
C ALA A 143 10.35 -6.50 19.16
N LYS A 144 9.63 -7.61 18.98
CA LYS A 144 10.19 -8.88 18.52
C LYS A 144 10.13 -8.92 16.99
N PRO A 145 11.13 -9.54 16.33
CA PRO A 145 11.05 -9.85 14.91
C PRO A 145 9.78 -10.62 14.56
N THR A 146 9.16 -10.25 13.45
CA THR A 146 8.07 -11.04 12.88
C THR A 146 8.62 -12.28 12.20
N ARG A 147 7.76 -13.28 11.98
CA ARG A 147 8.14 -14.55 11.36
C ARG A 147 7.91 -14.52 9.85
N GLY A 148 8.71 -13.69 9.15
CA GLY A 148 8.63 -13.58 7.69
C GLY A 148 7.44 -12.80 7.16
N THR A 149 6.75 -12.02 8.02
CA THR A 149 5.60 -11.20 7.63
C THR A 149 5.84 -9.73 7.92
N THR A 150 5.23 -8.85 7.14
CA THR A 150 5.15 -7.43 7.45
C THR A 150 3.81 -7.16 8.11
N ILE A 151 3.82 -6.51 9.28
CA ILE A 151 2.63 -6.20 10.08
C ILE A 151 2.52 -4.69 10.29
N ILE A 152 1.37 -4.13 9.94
CA ILE A 152 1.01 -2.73 10.16
C ILE A 152 -0.10 -2.69 11.21
N ARG A 153 0.12 -1.91 12.29
CA ARG A 153 -0.87 -1.72 13.35
C ARG A 153 -1.22 -0.26 13.53
N VAL A 154 -2.52 0.02 13.67
CA VAL A 154 -3.02 1.37 13.93
C VAL A 154 -4.10 1.32 15.00
N ARG A 155 -3.89 2.05 16.10
CA ARG A 155 -4.93 2.25 17.09
C ARG A 155 -6.03 3.12 16.51
N ILE A 156 -7.25 2.59 16.43
CA ILE A 156 -8.39 3.31 15.85
C ILE A 156 -8.86 4.37 16.87
N THR A 157 -8.93 5.64 16.44
CA THR A 157 -9.25 6.77 17.32
C THR A 157 -10.69 6.74 17.83
N ASP A 158 -11.66 6.32 17.01
CA ASP A 158 -13.08 6.33 17.38
C ASP A 158 -13.89 5.21 16.69
N LYS A 159 -15.11 5.02 17.17
CA LYS A 159 -16.03 3.97 16.71
C LYS A 159 -16.54 4.18 15.28
N ASN A 160 -16.65 5.42 14.80
CA ASN A 160 -17.13 5.69 13.43
C ASN A 160 -16.11 5.21 12.40
N ARG A 161 -14.81 5.42 12.66
CA ARG A 161 -13.71 4.89 11.84
C ARG A 161 -13.71 3.37 11.82
N ALA A 162 -13.87 2.72 12.98
CA ALA A 162 -13.99 1.27 13.06
C ALA A 162 -15.22 0.75 12.28
N SER A 163 -16.37 1.42 12.38
CA SER A 163 -17.57 1.06 11.62
C SER A 163 -17.37 1.23 10.10
N ALA A 164 -16.72 2.31 9.67
CA ALA A 164 -16.40 2.53 8.26
C ALA A 164 -15.47 1.44 7.70
N LEU A 165 -14.44 1.05 8.45
CA LEU A 165 -13.56 -0.07 8.08
C LEU A 165 -14.34 -1.39 7.97
N ARG A 166 -15.19 -1.72 8.96
CA ARG A 166 -16.00 -2.95 8.90
C ARG A 166 -16.96 -2.98 7.72
N LYS A 167 -17.53 -1.82 7.33
CA LYS A 167 -18.32 -1.72 6.09
C LYS A 167 -17.45 -2.01 4.86
N ASN A 168 -16.23 -1.46 4.82
CA ASN A 168 -15.30 -1.75 3.74
C ASN A 168 -14.89 -3.22 3.68
N PHE A 169 -14.64 -3.87 4.83
CA PHE A 169 -14.39 -5.31 4.91
C PHE A 169 -15.55 -6.13 4.33
N GLN A 170 -16.80 -5.75 4.63
CA GLN A 170 -17.98 -6.37 4.06
C GLN A 170 -18.05 -6.19 2.53
N GLU A 171 -17.71 -5.02 1.99
CA GLU A 171 -17.64 -4.80 0.53
C GLU A 171 -16.63 -5.75 -0.13
N TRP A 172 -15.43 -5.90 0.46
CA TRP A 172 -14.40 -6.82 -0.05
C TRP A 172 -14.83 -8.28 0.00
N THR A 173 -15.41 -8.73 1.12
CA THR A 173 -15.89 -10.13 1.26
C THR A 173 -17.03 -10.48 0.31
N LYS A 174 -17.88 -9.50 -0.06
CA LYS A 174 -18.96 -9.68 -1.03
C LYS A 174 -18.48 -9.74 -2.49
N SER A 175 -17.28 -9.21 -2.78
CA SER A 175 -16.75 -9.12 -4.14
C SER A 175 -15.37 -9.79 -4.27
N PRO A 176 -15.30 -11.13 -4.31
CA PRO A 176 -14.06 -11.86 -4.52
C PRO A 176 -13.32 -11.51 -5.82
N ALA A 177 -14.04 -10.96 -6.81
CA ALA A 177 -13.49 -10.55 -8.10
C ALA A 177 -12.35 -9.54 -7.97
N SER A 178 -12.29 -8.77 -6.89
CA SER A 178 -11.20 -7.83 -6.65
C SER A 178 -9.82 -8.50 -6.54
N LEU A 179 -9.75 -9.79 -6.15
CA LEU A 179 -8.49 -10.55 -6.13
C LEU A 179 -7.91 -10.80 -7.53
N LEU A 180 -8.72 -10.67 -8.60
CA LEU A 180 -8.26 -10.88 -9.97
C LEU A 180 -7.30 -9.79 -10.46
N PHE A 181 -7.39 -8.59 -9.88
CA PHE A 181 -6.61 -7.42 -10.29
C PHE A 181 -5.23 -7.34 -9.65
N PHE A 182 -4.91 -8.24 -8.72
CA PHE A 182 -3.57 -8.33 -8.13
C PHE A 182 -2.70 -9.31 -8.92
N ASN A 183 -1.41 -9.01 -9.01
CA ASN A 183 -0.46 -9.82 -9.78
C ASN A 183 0.03 -11.03 -8.99
N ASN A 184 0.29 -10.84 -7.69
CA ASN A 184 0.94 -11.78 -6.80
C ASN A 184 0.00 -12.37 -5.75
N LEU A 185 -0.94 -11.57 -5.22
CA LEU A 185 -1.85 -11.99 -4.17
C LEU A 185 -2.80 -13.11 -4.64
N LYS A 186 -2.83 -14.19 -3.87
CA LYS A 186 -3.67 -15.38 -4.10
C LYS A 186 -4.68 -15.58 -2.98
N GLU A 187 -4.38 -15.12 -1.78
CA GLU A 187 -5.23 -15.27 -0.61
C GLU A 187 -5.37 -13.95 0.14
N LEU A 188 -6.59 -13.65 0.55
CA LEU A 188 -6.93 -12.49 1.36
C LEU A 188 -7.85 -12.93 2.50
N SER A 189 -7.36 -12.82 3.74
CA SER A 189 -8.16 -13.02 4.94
C SER A 189 -8.70 -11.69 5.45
N ILE A 190 -10.01 -11.58 5.63
CA ILE A 190 -10.68 -10.38 6.16
C ILE A 190 -11.50 -10.80 7.38
N GLU A 191 -11.05 -10.38 8.56
CA GLU A 191 -11.55 -10.91 9.84
C GLU A 191 -11.47 -12.45 9.84
N GLU A 192 -12.60 -13.15 9.92
CA GLU A 192 -12.68 -14.61 9.91
C GLU A 192 -12.91 -15.22 8.51
N GLN A 193 -13.14 -14.37 7.50
CA GLN A 193 -13.43 -14.83 6.14
C GLN A 193 -12.17 -14.91 5.29
N VAL A 194 -12.03 -15.97 4.51
CA VAL A 194 -10.90 -16.16 3.60
C VAL A 194 -11.39 -16.16 2.17
N ILE A 195 -10.75 -15.33 1.34
CA ILE A 195 -10.98 -15.26 -0.10
C ILE A 195 -9.72 -15.77 -0.79
N THR A 196 -9.87 -16.74 -1.70
CA THR A 196 -8.74 -17.27 -2.47
C THR A 196 -9.00 -17.22 -3.98
N ARG A 197 -7.91 -17.05 -4.72
CA ARG A 197 -7.85 -17.10 -6.18
C ARG A 197 -7.03 -18.32 -6.59
N GLN A 198 -7.69 -19.27 -7.25
CA GLN A 198 -7.06 -20.49 -7.76
C GLN A 198 -7.14 -20.53 -9.29
N PRO A 199 -6.01 -20.46 -10.00
CA PRO A 199 -5.98 -20.73 -11.44
C PRO A 199 -6.42 -22.17 -11.73
N LEU A 200 -7.36 -22.35 -12.67
CA LEU A 200 -7.85 -23.67 -13.09
C LEU A 200 -7.25 -24.14 -14.43
N GLY A 201 -6.76 -23.23 -15.26
CA GLY A 201 -6.14 -23.55 -16.55
C GLY A 201 -6.50 -22.57 -17.66
N LYS A 202 -6.15 -22.92 -18.90
CA LYS A 202 -6.46 -22.11 -20.09
C LYS A 202 -7.97 -22.04 -20.35
N GLY A 203 -8.43 -20.88 -20.82
CA GLY A 203 -9.80 -20.67 -21.27
C GLY A 203 -10.00 -21.10 -22.73
N PRO A 204 -11.22 -20.93 -23.26
CA PRO A 204 -11.57 -21.36 -24.62
C PRO A 204 -10.99 -20.47 -25.74
N ALA A 205 -10.51 -19.27 -25.41
CA ALA A 205 -9.95 -18.31 -26.36
C ALA A 205 -8.45 -18.05 -26.09
N ALA A 206 -7.76 -17.47 -27.07
CA ALA A 206 -6.42 -16.90 -26.87
C ALA A 206 -6.43 -15.89 -25.71
N ASP A 207 -5.34 -15.83 -24.94
CA ASP A 207 -5.17 -14.95 -23.76
C ASP A 207 -6.29 -15.02 -22.70
N SER A 208 -7.02 -16.14 -22.65
CA SER A 208 -8.05 -16.40 -21.64
C SER A 208 -7.66 -17.50 -20.66
N SER A 209 -8.15 -17.42 -19.42
CA SER A 209 -7.91 -18.41 -18.37
C SER A 209 -9.12 -18.58 -17.45
N TRP A 210 -9.34 -19.82 -17.00
CA TRP A 210 -10.33 -20.11 -15.97
C TRP A 210 -9.72 -19.89 -14.59
N VAL A 211 -10.43 -19.16 -13.74
CA VAL A 211 -10.05 -18.92 -12.35
C VAL A 211 -11.23 -19.30 -11.46
N LYS A 212 -10.93 -20.00 -10.35
CA LYS A 212 -11.89 -20.24 -9.28
C LYS A 212 -11.62 -19.21 -8.18
N LEU A 213 -12.65 -18.44 -7.85
CA LEU A 213 -12.68 -17.58 -6.68
C LEU A 213 -13.44 -18.32 -5.59
N ILE A 214 -12.82 -18.48 -4.43
CA ILE A 214 -13.43 -19.15 -3.28
C ILE A 214 -13.55 -18.10 -2.19
N GLY A 215 -14.78 -17.82 -1.75
CA GLY A 215 -15.09 -16.93 -0.63
C GLY A 215 -16.36 -17.43 0.06
N ALA A 216 -17.32 -16.54 0.32
CA ALA A 216 -18.65 -16.93 0.80
C ALA A 216 -19.35 -17.91 -0.17
N ASP A 217 -19.26 -17.63 -1.47
CA ASP A 217 -19.71 -18.52 -2.55
C ASP A 217 -18.54 -18.82 -3.48
N ALA A 218 -18.42 -20.09 -3.91
CA ALA A 218 -17.42 -20.46 -4.89
C ALA A 218 -17.90 -20.09 -6.30
N GLN A 219 -17.12 -19.26 -7.00
CA GLN A 219 -17.42 -18.80 -8.35
C GLN A 219 -16.33 -19.25 -9.31
N LYS A 220 -16.75 -19.75 -10.47
CA LYS A 220 -15.84 -20.03 -11.59
C LYS A 220 -16.00 -18.90 -12.60
N VAL A 221 -14.92 -18.17 -12.85
CA VAL A 221 -14.90 -17.01 -13.74
C VAL A 221 -13.92 -17.23 -14.88
N LEU A 222 -14.27 -16.70 -16.05
CA LEU A 222 -13.37 -16.62 -17.19
C LEU A 222 -12.70 -15.25 -17.18
N VAL A 223 -11.38 -15.23 -17.10
CA VAL A 223 -10.58 -14.01 -17.25
C VAL A 223 -10.06 -13.96 -18.67
N VAL A 224 -10.34 -12.87 -19.38
CA VAL A 224 -9.91 -12.65 -20.76
C VAL A 224 -9.05 -11.39 -20.75
N HIS A 225 -7.90 -11.44 -21.40
CA HIS A 225 -7.06 -10.26 -21.58
C HIS A 225 -7.02 -9.89 -23.06
N SER A 226 -6.93 -8.60 -23.34
CA SER A 226 -6.55 -8.13 -24.68
C SER A 226 -5.10 -8.50 -25.00
N GLU A 227 -4.75 -8.37 -26.29
CA GLU A 227 -3.35 -8.25 -26.67
C GLU A 227 -2.72 -7.01 -26.03
N ALA A 228 -1.40 -7.04 -25.85
CA ALA A 228 -0.68 -5.90 -25.31
C ALA A 228 -0.56 -4.83 -26.40
N LEU A 229 -1.19 -3.68 -26.19
CA LEU A 229 -1.21 -2.57 -27.14
C LEU A 229 -0.53 -1.34 -26.53
N PRO A 230 0.15 -0.51 -27.34
CA PRO A 230 0.66 0.77 -26.87
C PRO A 230 -0.48 1.66 -26.39
N PHE A 231 -0.18 2.58 -25.47
CA PHE A 231 -1.13 3.60 -25.09
C PHE A 231 -1.49 4.46 -26.30
N PRO A 232 -2.77 4.87 -26.46
CA PRO A 232 -3.13 5.89 -27.43
C PRO A 232 -2.28 7.15 -27.23
N ASP A 233 -1.93 7.83 -28.33
CA ASP A 233 -1.08 9.02 -28.29
C ASP A 233 -1.66 10.10 -27.38
N GLU A 234 -2.97 10.39 -27.51
CA GLU A 234 -3.69 11.35 -26.67
C GLU A 234 -3.55 11.04 -25.17
N ALA A 235 -3.68 9.76 -24.78
CA ALA A 235 -3.54 9.34 -23.39
C ALA A 235 -2.10 9.46 -22.89
N SER A 236 -1.13 9.14 -23.75
CA SER A 236 0.29 9.28 -23.43
C SER A 236 0.67 10.74 -23.23
N GLU A 237 0.23 11.63 -24.12
CA GLU A 237 0.43 13.08 -24.04
C GLU A 237 -0.17 13.67 -22.75
N GLU A 238 -1.39 13.26 -22.39
CA GLU A 238 -2.03 13.66 -21.13
C GLU A 238 -1.20 13.21 -19.92
N ILE A 239 -0.74 11.95 -19.89
CA ILE A 239 0.11 11.43 -18.81
C ILE A 239 1.41 12.22 -18.68
N TYR A 240 2.06 12.56 -19.79
CA TYR A 240 3.29 13.35 -19.80
C TYR A 240 3.06 14.77 -19.28
N ALA A 241 1.97 15.42 -19.72
CA ALA A 241 1.61 16.76 -19.27
C ALA A 241 1.32 16.80 -17.76
N GLU A 242 0.49 15.88 -17.26
CA GLU A 242 0.13 15.81 -15.83
C GLU A 242 1.32 15.45 -14.93
N ARG A 243 2.25 14.64 -15.42
CA ARG A 243 3.44 14.24 -14.66
C ARG A 243 4.64 15.17 -14.83
N GLY A 244 4.59 16.11 -15.78
CA GLY A 244 5.70 16.99 -16.11
C GLY A 244 6.98 16.24 -16.51
N VAL A 245 6.83 15.16 -17.29
CA VAL A 245 7.93 14.31 -17.78
C VAL A 245 7.79 14.06 -19.28
N SER A 246 8.90 13.84 -19.97
CA SER A 246 8.89 13.52 -21.41
C SER A 246 8.83 12.01 -21.66
N ALA A 247 8.58 11.62 -22.92
CA ALA A 247 8.66 10.22 -23.36
C ALA A 247 10.08 9.62 -23.23
N GLU A 248 11.12 10.45 -23.18
CA GLU A 248 12.52 10.02 -22.94
C GLU A 248 12.74 9.66 -21.46
N ASP A 249 12.07 10.36 -20.56
CA ASP A 249 12.17 10.17 -19.10
C ASP A 249 11.24 9.06 -18.59
N LEU A 250 10.11 8.84 -19.27
CA LEU A 250 9.09 7.85 -18.90
C LEU A 250 8.64 7.08 -20.14
N GLN A 251 9.12 5.85 -20.29
CA GLN A 251 8.57 4.93 -21.28
C GLN A 251 7.21 4.40 -20.79
N LEU A 252 6.24 4.23 -21.68
CA LEU A 252 4.96 3.60 -21.38
C LEU A 252 4.89 2.27 -22.15
N PRO A 253 5.12 1.11 -21.50
CA PRO A 253 5.10 -0.17 -22.18
C PRO A 253 3.67 -0.50 -22.63
N PRO A 254 3.52 -1.35 -23.66
CA PRO A 254 2.22 -1.86 -24.06
C PRO A 254 1.48 -2.52 -22.88
N CYS A 255 0.18 -2.23 -22.76
CA CYS A 255 -0.68 -2.73 -21.70
C CYS A 255 -1.77 -3.64 -22.23
N ARG A 256 -2.27 -4.51 -21.35
CA ARG A 256 -3.44 -5.36 -21.61
C ARG A 256 -4.62 -4.84 -20.80
N VAL A 257 -5.83 -5.01 -21.33
CA VAL A 257 -7.11 -4.79 -20.63
C VAL A 257 -7.72 -6.12 -20.26
#